data_AF-A0AA96TRD0-F1
#
_entry.id   AF-A0AA96TRD0-F1
#
_cell.length_a   1.000
_cell.length_b   1.000
_cell.length_c   1.000
_cell.angle_alpha   90.00
_cell.angle_beta   90.00
_cell.angle_gamma   90.00
#
_symmetry.space_group_name_H-M   'P 1'
#
loop_
_entity.id
_entity.type
_entity.pdbx_description
1 polymer ?
#
loop_
_entity_poly.entity_id
_entity_poly.type
_entity_poly.pdbx_seq_one_letter_code
_entity_poly.pdbx_strand_id
1 'polypeptide(L)'
;MTSAWPFLVGRTRNAGHRVVLAPDFMIAEGTTSSLTRISRGGPDTLEGEVVLDLLPDGLMVVSRVFVAESADYGVDGTGPLRDGGGRPIRLTEGLVVRGDAQRVTSADLARGHETAAAAFRRFWVEENDHEAEGSTGFALAGDGESAPPPSKRKSRWLFGGLAVLLLAGAAAVGVVRVTGDDPPPAVVTVTRTAPEPTTTGCATPTPACLITPADLVDDAAIVIDAPNAVMKPDAGCASDRGAGLRLTWAKVAGSMRLDWSRTSEGHVDLTGRARAELSIRTEGGVDGLELVVADTKGHEGAKVVPLAAFTGRQTMTVDLTVLPNLDLASVRSIGLRWPQGHEEGSGICLTSVAFR
;
A
#
# COMPACT_ATOMS: atom_id res chain seq x y z
N MET A 1 -15.95 -13.42 -10.38
CA MET A 1 -16.37 -12.76 -9.13
C MET A 1 -15.24 -12.93 -8.15
N THR A 2 -14.67 -11.82 -7.73
CA THR A 2 -13.66 -11.72 -6.68
C THR A 2 -14.38 -11.84 -5.34
N SER A 3 -14.03 -12.89 -4.61
CA SER A 3 -14.57 -13.13 -3.26
C SER A 3 -13.50 -12.79 -2.23
N ALA A 4 -13.95 -12.28 -1.09
CA ALA A 4 -13.12 -11.91 0.03
C ALA A 4 -13.65 -12.54 1.33
N TRP A 5 -12.74 -12.97 2.18
CA TRP A 5 -13.03 -13.65 3.44
C TRP A 5 -12.35 -12.91 4.60
N PRO A 6 -13.09 -12.46 5.63
CA PRO A 6 -12.50 -11.84 6.81
C PRO A 6 -11.52 -12.77 7.52
N PHE A 7 -10.47 -12.20 8.08
CA PHE A 7 -9.59 -12.90 9.01
C PHE A 7 -9.13 -11.97 10.13
N LEU A 8 -8.72 -12.57 11.24
CA LEU A 8 -8.19 -11.88 12.40
C LEU A 8 -7.11 -12.73 13.07
N VAL A 9 -5.96 -12.12 13.34
CA VAL A 9 -4.93 -12.64 14.21
C VAL A 9 -4.77 -11.69 15.39
N GLY A 10 -4.78 -12.24 16.59
CA GLY A 10 -4.79 -11.43 17.79
C GLY A 10 -4.38 -12.18 19.04
N ARG A 11 -4.51 -11.50 20.17
CA ARG A 11 -4.24 -12.07 21.50
C ARG A 11 -5.19 -11.49 22.54
N THR A 12 -5.26 -12.11 23.72
CA THR A 12 -6.02 -11.58 24.87
C THR A 12 -5.10 -11.28 26.05
N ARG A 13 -5.68 -11.10 27.25
CA ARG A 13 -4.93 -10.91 28.49
C ARG A 13 -4.00 -12.07 28.78
N ASN A 14 -4.52 -13.29 28.65
CA ASN A 14 -3.82 -14.52 29.03
C ASN A 14 -3.48 -15.43 27.84
N ALA A 15 -4.06 -15.19 26.65
CA ALA A 15 -3.73 -15.92 25.43
C ALA A 15 -2.64 -15.22 24.61
N GLY A 16 -1.76 -16.00 23.97
CA GLY A 16 -0.75 -15.52 23.03
C GLY A 16 -1.34 -15.08 21.68
N HIS A 17 -0.46 -14.62 20.77
CA HIS A 17 -0.84 -14.29 19.40
C HIS A 17 -1.23 -15.55 18.63
N ARG A 18 -2.46 -15.59 18.12
CA ARG A 18 -3.01 -16.71 17.34
C ARG A 18 -4.13 -16.28 16.41
N VAL A 19 -4.48 -17.16 15.48
CA VAL A 19 -5.61 -16.97 14.57
C VAL A 19 -6.91 -17.05 15.37
N VAL A 20 -7.74 -16.03 15.23
CA VAL A 20 -9.05 -15.89 15.88
C VAL A 20 -10.16 -16.16 14.86
N LEU A 21 -10.01 -15.60 13.67
CA LEU A 21 -10.93 -15.76 12.56
C LEU A 21 -10.14 -16.07 11.29
N ALA A 22 -10.58 -17.06 10.53
CA ALA A 22 -9.98 -17.43 9.25
C ALA A 22 -11.04 -17.89 8.24
N PRO A 23 -10.76 -17.84 6.93
CA PRO A 23 -11.67 -18.41 5.94
C PRO A 23 -11.94 -19.91 6.21
N ASP A 24 -13.20 -20.34 6.08
CA ASP A 24 -13.61 -21.73 6.35
C ASP A 24 -12.73 -22.77 5.64
N PHE A 25 -12.37 -22.48 4.38
CA PHE A 25 -11.55 -23.38 3.58
C PHE A 25 -10.13 -23.52 4.14
N MET A 26 -9.54 -22.46 4.71
CA MET A 26 -8.21 -22.53 5.31
C MET A 26 -8.21 -23.35 6.61
N ILE A 27 -9.31 -23.29 7.36
CA ILE A 27 -9.50 -24.14 8.55
C ILE A 27 -9.60 -25.60 8.13
N ALA A 28 -10.44 -25.90 7.14
CA ALA A 28 -10.62 -27.26 6.63
C ALA A 28 -9.31 -27.85 6.07
N GLU A 29 -8.48 -27.03 5.43
CA GLU A 29 -7.19 -27.44 4.86
C GLU A 29 -6.03 -27.41 5.87
N GLY A 30 -6.23 -26.89 7.08
CA GLY A 30 -5.16 -26.75 8.08
C GLY A 30 -4.09 -25.70 7.73
N THR A 31 -4.41 -24.73 6.87
CA THR A 31 -3.47 -23.73 6.35
C THR A 31 -3.50 -22.38 7.09
N THR A 32 -4.28 -22.28 8.18
CA THR A 32 -4.45 -21.05 8.99
C THR A 32 -3.15 -20.49 9.56
N SER A 33 -2.12 -21.33 9.77
CA SER A 33 -0.80 -20.90 10.24
C SER A 33 -0.16 -19.86 9.33
N SER A 34 -0.52 -19.82 8.05
CA SER A 34 -0.04 -18.81 7.10
C SER A 34 -0.47 -17.39 7.48
N LEU A 35 -1.65 -17.23 8.12
CA LEU A 35 -2.14 -15.92 8.59
C LEU A 35 -1.31 -15.39 9.77
N THR A 36 -0.80 -16.28 10.63
CA THR A 36 0.09 -15.86 11.74
C THR A 36 1.44 -15.36 11.26
N ARG A 37 1.86 -15.70 10.04
CA ARG A 37 3.08 -15.16 9.43
C ARG A 37 2.88 -13.70 9.05
N ILE A 38 1.72 -13.36 8.50
CA ILE A 38 1.34 -12.01 8.09
C ILE A 38 1.24 -11.07 9.30
N SER A 39 0.77 -11.57 10.44
CA SER A 39 0.68 -10.77 11.67
C SER A 39 2.04 -10.44 12.31
N ARG A 40 3.16 -10.92 11.77
CA ARG A 40 4.52 -10.62 12.28
C ARG A 40 5.12 -9.37 11.67
N GLY A 41 4.28 -8.41 11.26
CA GLY A 41 4.73 -7.04 11.06
C GLY A 41 5.64 -6.65 12.22
N GLY A 42 6.89 -6.32 11.91
CA GLY A 42 7.90 -6.04 12.91
C GLY A 42 7.48 -4.87 13.82
N PRO A 43 8.28 -4.52 14.83
CA PRO A 43 8.03 -3.32 15.65
C PRO A 43 7.82 -2.04 14.82
N ASP A 44 8.24 -2.05 13.55
CA ASP A 44 8.20 -0.94 12.61
C ASP A 44 6.91 -0.85 11.77
N THR A 45 5.99 -1.82 11.83
CA THR A 45 4.71 -1.71 11.11
C THR A 45 3.86 -0.61 11.74
N LEU A 46 3.61 0.45 10.96
CA LEU A 46 2.84 1.61 11.39
C LEU A 46 1.37 1.23 11.59
N GLU A 47 0.77 1.80 12.63
CA GLU A 47 -0.65 1.62 12.89
C GLU A 47 -1.49 2.17 11.72
N GLY A 48 -2.45 1.37 11.26
CA GLY A 48 -3.35 1.72 10.17
C GLY A 48 -2.78 1.52 8.76
N GLU A 49 -1.53 1.09 8.62
CA GLU A 49 -0.95 0.76 7.32
C GLU A 49 -1.65 -0.46 6.71
N VAL A 50 -2.04 -0.34 5.43
CA VAL A 50 -2.63 -1.44 4.67
C VAL A 50 -1.52 -2.19 3.95
N VAL A 51 -1.34 -3.46 4.30
CA VAL A 51 -0.32 -4.35 3.74
C VAL A 51 -0.96 -5.37 2.80
N LEU A 52 -0.25 -5.68 1.72
CA LEU A 52 -0.67 -6.68 0.73
C LEU A 52 0.33 -7.83 0.66
N ASP A 53 -0.13 -9.01 1.01
CA ASP A 53 0.65 -10.25 1.03
C ASP A 53 0.13 -11.30 0.05
N LEU A 54 1.00 -12.25 -0.31
CA LEU A 54 0.68 -13.41 -1.14
C LEU A 54 0.89 -14.70 -0.34
N LEU A 55 -0.15 -15.55 -0.31
CA LEU A 55 -0.10 -16.88 0.28
C LEU A 55 0.33 -17.95 -0.75
N PRO A 56 0.83 -19.12 -0.29
CA PRO A 56 1.38 -20.17 -1.16
C PRO A 56 0.46 -20.66 -2.29
N ASP A 57 -0.86 -20.49 -2.17
CA ASP A 57 -1.86 -20.96 -3.14
C ASP A 57 -2.37 -19.86 -4.09
N GLY A 58 -1.64 -18.75 -4.18
CA GLY A 58 -2.03 -17.60 -5.01
C GLY A 58 -3.18 -16.77 -4.42
N LEU A 59 -3.55 -17.01 -3.16
CA LEU A 59 -4.47 -16.15 -2.41
C LEU A 59 -3.72 -14.89 -2.00
N MET A 60 -4.38 -13.74 -2.14
CA MET A 60 -3.83 -12.48 -1.66
C MET A 60 -4.46 -12.11 -0.33
N VAL A 61 -3.75 -11.34 0.48
CA VAL A 61 -4.23 -10.85 1.77
C VAL A 61 -4.06 -9.35 1.83
N VAL A 62 -5.16 -8.64 2.06
CA VAL A 62 -5.15 -7.20 2.35
C VAL A 62 -5.38 -7.06 3.84
N SER A 63 -4.40 -6.56 4.59
CA SER A 63 -4.45 -6.51 6.04
C SER A 63 -4.07 -5.15 6.61
N ARG A 64 -4.43 -4.90 7.87
CA ARG A 64 -4.02 -3.73 8.64
C ARG A 64 -3.68 -4.12 10.07
N VAL A 65 -2.72 -3.40 10.66
CA VAL A 65 -2.30 -3.57 12.06
C VAL A 65 -2.74 -2.36 12.88
N PHE A 66 -3.34 -2.58 14.05
CA PHE A 66 -3.80 -1.50 14.93
C PHE A 66 -3.86 -1.91 16.38
N VAL A 67 -3.91 -0.93 17.28
CA VAL A 67 -4.14 -1.14 18.70
C VAL A 67 -5.63 -1.41 18.92
N ALA A 68 -5.96 -2.50 19.61
CA ALA A 68 -7.33 -2.86 19.88
C ALA A 68 -7.95 -1.90 20.90
N GLU A 69 -8.98 -1.17 20.51
CA GLU A 69 -9.75 -0.30 21.41
C GLU A 69 -10.97 -1.04 21.96
N SER A 70 -11.29 -0.77 23.23
CA SER A 70 -12.45 -1.42 23.90
C SER A 70 -13.77 -1.16 23.15
N ALA A 71 -13.93 0.04 22.59
CA ALA A 71 -15.14 0.45 21.87
C ALA A 71 -15.34 -0.28 20.53
N ASP A 72 -14.26 -0.46 19.76
CA ASP A 72 -14.32 -1.07 18.41
C ASP A 72 -14.73 -2.54 18.48
N TYR A 73 -14.29 -3.23 19.52
CA TYR A 73 -14.59 -4.63 19.76
C TYR A 73 -15.79 -4.86 20.70
N GLY A 74 -16.39 -3.77 21.19
CA GLY A 74 -17.44 -3.75 22.20
C GLY A 74 -17.15 -4.69 23.38
N VAL A 75 -15.94 -4.52 23.93
CA VAL A 75 -15.46 -5.10 25.17
C VAL A 75 -15.61 -4.03 26.27
N ASP A 76 -15.96 -4.45 27.49
CA ASP A 76 -16.08 -3.51 28.61
C ASP A 76 -14.74 -2.85 28.95
N GLY A 77 -14.74 -1.52 29.05
CA GLY A 77 -13.57 -0.73 29.39
C GLY A 77 -13.52 0.61 28.66
N THR A 78 -12.46 1.38 28.91
CA THR A 78 -12.15 2.59 28.16
C THR A 78 -10.70 2.53 27.65
N GLY A 79 -10.52 2.97 26.40
CA GLY A 79 -9.21 3.01 25.76
C GLY A 79 -8.68 1.63 25.34
N PRO A 80 -7.34 1.55 25.11
CA PRO A 80 -6.70 0.36 24.56
C PRO A 80 -6.87 -0.87 25.44
N LEU A 81 -7.19 -1.99 24.81
CA LEU A 81 -7.11 -3.30 25.44
C LEU A 81 -5.65 -3.63 25.75
N ARG A 82 -5.43 -4.17 26.95
CA ARG A 82 -4.09 -4.49 27.46
C ARG A 82 -3.97 -5.96 27.81
N ASP A 83 -2.79 -6.51 27.60
CA ASP A 83 -2.46 -7.87 28.04
C ASP A 83 -2.25 -7.94 29.56
N GLY A 84 -2.02 -9.14 30.12
CA GLY A 84 -1.76 -9.31 31.55
C GLY A 84 -0.53 -8.55 32.08
N GLY A 85 0.38 -8.12 31.19
CA GLY A 85 1.53 -7.27 31.51
C GLY A 85 1.26 -5.77 31.33
N GLY A 86 0.02 -5.37 31.03
CA GLY A 86 -0.36 -3.98 30.82
C GLY A 86 0.06 -3.41 29.46
N ARG A 87 0.56 -4.21 28.52
CA ARG A 87 0.96 -3.74 27.18
C ARG A 87 -0.27 -3.63 26.27
N PRO A 88 -0.40 -2.58 25.44
CA PRO A 88 -1.47 -2.51 24.45
C PRO A 88 -1.47 -3.74 23.53
N ILE A 89 -2.65 -4.29 23.28
CA ILE A 89 -2.84 -5.42 22.38
C ILE A 89 -2.93 -4.89 20.95
N ARG A 90 -2.03 -5.39 20.09
CA ARG A 90 -2.09 -5.16 18.65
C ARG A 90 -2.80 -6.33 17.98
N LEU A 91 -3.62 -6.02 16.98
CA LEU A 91 -4.34 -6.98 16.16
C LEU A 91 -3.97 -6.79 14.70
N THR A 92 -3.98 -7.89 13.95
CA THR A 92 -3.89 -7.88 12.49
C THR A 92 -5.19 -8.42 11.95
N GLU A 93 -5.93 -7.60 11.22
CA GLU A 93 -7.19 -8.02 10.59
C GLU A 93 -7.16 -7.67 9.10
N GLY A 94 -8.03 -8.31 8.33
CA GLY A 94 -8.17 -7.97 6.93
C GLY A 94 -9.02 -8.95 6.15
N LEU A 95 -8.73 -9.04 4.86
CA LEU A 95 -9.42 -9.91 3.93
C LEU A 95 -8.43 -10.82 3.20
N VAL A 96 -8.71 -12.11 3.19
CA VAL A 96 -8.15 -13.05 2.23
C VAL A 96 -8.97 -12.94 0.95
N VAL A 97 -8.32 -12.76 -0.19
CA VAL A 97 -8.95 -12.47 -1.48
C VAL A 97 -8.52 -13.50 -2.51
N ARG A 98 -9.50 -14.00 -3.26
CA ARG A 98 -9.26 -14.78 -4.48
C ARG A 98 -9.60 -13.92 -5.69
N GLY A 99 -8.59 -13.56 -6.49
CA GLY A 99 -8.75 -12.63 -7.61
C GLY A 99 -7.88 -11.40 -7.42
N ASP A 100 -8.34 -10.22 -7.83
CA ASP A 100 -7.56 -8.98 -7.77
C ASP A 100 -7.75 -8.24 -6.43
N ALA A 101 -6.70 -8.20 -5.60
CA ALA A 101 -6.70 -7.52 -4.30
C ALA A 101 -6.74 -5.99 -4.40
N GLN A 102 -6.36 -5.40 -5.55
CA GLN A 102 -6.44 -3.95 -5.77
C GLN A 102 -7.88 -3.43 -5.79
N ARG A 103 -8.85 -4.35 -5.89
CA ARG A 103 -10.28 -4.03 -5.87
C ARG A 103 -10.87 -3.93 -4.48
N VAL A 104 -10.11 -4.29 -3.44
CA VAL A 104 -10.56 -4.16 -2.04
C VAL A 104 -10.67 -2.68 -1.69
N THR A 105 -11.87 -2.26 -1.33
CA THR A 105 -12.14 -0.89 -0.90
C THR A 105 -12.11 -0.78 0.64
N SER A 106 -12.07 0.44 1.15
CA SER A 106 -12.24 0.70 2.59
C SER A 106 -13.59 0.19 3.12
N ALA A 107 -14.64 0.19 2.30
CA ALA A 107 -15.95 -0.35 2.67
C ALA A 107 -15.93 -1.89 2.83
N ASP A 108 -15.16 -2.59 1.99
CA ASP A 108 -14.97 -4.03 2.13
C ASP A 108 -14.20 -4.37 3.41
N LEU A 109 -13.15 -3.58 3.73
CA LEU A 109 -12.40 -3.73 4.99
C LEU A 109 -13.28 -3.43 6.21
N ALA A 110 -14.14 -2.42 6.16
CA ALA A 110 -15.10 -2.12 7.23
C ALA A 110 -16.08 -3.28 7.46
N ARG A 111 -16.60 -3.88 6.38
CA ARG A 111 -17.43 -5.09 6.46
C ARG A 111 -16.68 -6.27 7.06
N GLY A 112 -15.41 -6.46 6.69
CA GLY A 112 -14.54 -7.48 7.28
C GLY A 112 -14.33 -7.25 8.78
N HIS A 113 -14.10 -6.01 9.18
CA HIS A 113 -13.92 -5.60 10.56
C HIS A 113 -15.14 -5.93 11.44
N GLU A 114 -16.37 -5.69 10.97
CA GLU A 114 -17.58 -6.05 11.74
C GLU A 114 -17.61 -7.55 12.09
N THR A 115 -17.18 -8.41 11.15
CA THR A 115 -17.10 -9.86 11.36
C THR A 115 -15.96 -10.22 12.33
N ALA A 116 -14.78 -9.63 12.12
CA ALA A 116 -13.61 -9.82 12.98
C ALA A 116 -13.89 -9.37 14.43
N ALA A 117 -14.58 -8.25 14.61
CA ALA A 117 -14.91 -7.70 15.91
C ALA A 117 -15.86 -8.59 16.71
N ALA A 118 -16.83 -9.22 16.03
CA ALA A 118 -17.70 -10.20 16.66
C ALA A 118 -16.94 -11.44 17.14
N ALA A 119 -16.02 -11.98 16.33
CA ALA A 119 -15.19 -13.12 16.69
C ALA A 119 -14.22 -12.79 17.83
N PHE A 120 -13.55 -11.64 17.76
CA PHE A 120 -12.64 -11.21 18.81
C PHE A 120 -13.32 -11.08 20.17
N ARG A 121 -14.58 -10.62 20.22
CA ARG A 121 -15.33 -10.51 21.47
C ARG A 121 -15.57 -11.86 22.15
N ARG A 122 -15.79 -12.92 21.36
CA ARG A 122 -15.89 -14.30 21.88
C ARG A 122 -14.53 -14.78 22.35
N PHE A 123 -13.49 -14.59 21.53
CA PHE A 123 -12.11 -14.90 21.92
C PHE A 123 -11.69 -14.19 23.21
N TRP A 124 -12.12 -12.94 23.41
CA TRP A 124 -11.82 -12.18 24.62
C TRP A 124 -12.38 -12.82 25.89
N VAL A 125 -13.53 -13.48 25.81
CA VAL A 125 -14.20 -14.15 26.93
C VAL A 125 -13.64 -15.56 27.14
N GLU A 126 -13.47 -16.31 26.05
CA GLU A 126 -13.03 -17.71 26.08
C GLU A 126 -11.52 -17.85 26.30
N GLU A 127 -10.76 -16.79 26.01
CA GLU A 127 -9.32 -16.71 26.10
C GLU A 127 -8.62 -17.91 25.49
N ASN A 128 -8.08 -18.84 26.30
CA ASN A 128 -7.29 -19.99 25.84
C ASN A 128 -8.14 -21.09 25.19
N ASP A 129 -9.40 -21.20 25.58
CA ASP A 129 -10.32 -22.24 25.13
C ASP A 129 -10.92 -21.95 23.75
N HIS A 130 -10.69 -20.73 23.23
CA HIS A 130 -11.14 -20.33 21.91
C HIS A 130 -10.42 -21.11 20.80
N GLU A 131 -11.19 -21.70 19.90
CA GLU A 131 -10.71 -22.24 18.63
C GLU A 131 -10.91 -21.22 17.51
N ALA A 132 -10.08 -21.28 16.47
CA ALA A 132 -10.22 -20.36 15.33
C ALA A 132 -11.60 -20.52 14.67
N GLU A 133 -12.32 -19.42 14.55
CA GLU A 133 -13.63 -19.40 13.90
C GLU A 133 -13.52 -19.30 12.38
N GLY A 134 -14.47 -19.93 11.71
CA GLY A 134 -14.62 -19.88 10.27
C GLY A 134 -15.34 -18.62 9.79
N SER A 135 -14.85 -18.03 8.69
CA SER A 135 -15.49 -16.92 8.00
C SER A 135 -16.02 -17.32 6.63
N THR A 136 -17.22 -16.84 6.32
CA THR A 136 -17.85 -17.00 5.00
C THR A 136 -17.42 -15.86 4.08
N GLY A 137 -17.21 -16.19 2.80
CA GLY A 137 -16.78 -15.21 1.80
C GLY A 137 -17.93 -14.31 1.34
N PHE A 138 -17.61 -13.07 0.99
CA PHE A 138 -18.53 -12.11 0.37
C PHE A 138 -17.95 -11.54 -0.92
N ALA A 139 -18.83 -11.01 -1.79
CA ALA A 139 -18.42 -10.34 -3.02
C ALA A 139 -17.98 -8.90 -2.74
N LEU A 140 -16.86 -8.48 -3.34
CA LEU A 140 -16.37 -7.10 -3.22
C LEU A 140 -17.33 -6.10 -3.85
N ALA A 141 -17.45 -4.91 -3.27
CA ALA A 141 -18.41 -3.89 -3.72
C ALA A 141 -18.23 -3.47 -5.20
N GLY A 142 -17.03 -3.61 -5.77
CA GLY A 142 -16.72 -3.24 -7.15
C GLY A 142 -17.20 -4.24 -8.22
N ASP A 143 -17.76 -5.39 -7.86
CA ASP A 143 -17.97 -6.51 -8.79
C ASP A 143 -19.31 -6.54 -9.54
N GLY A 144 -20.23 -5.62 -9.28
CA GLY A 144 -21.43 -5.55 -10.13
C GLY A 144 -22.70 -4.97 -9.55
N GLU A 145 -22.66 -4.09 -8.56
CA GLU A 145 -23.84 -3.24 -8.32
C GLU A 145 -23.83 -2.06 -9.29
N SER A 146 -24.04 -2.38 -10.57
CA SER A 146 -24.67 -1.41 -11.47
C SER A 146 -26.06 -1.20 -10.90
N ALA A 147 -26.24 -0.06 -10.22
CA ALA A 147 -27.49 0.30 -9.57
C ALA A 147 -28.67 -0.08 -10.50
N PRO A 148 -29.68 -0.82 -10.01
CA PRO A 148 -30.82 -1.16 -10.84
C PRO A 148 -31.38 0.15 -11.44
N PRO A 149 -31.65 0.20 -12.76
CA PRO A 149 -32.12 1.42 -13.39
C PRO A 149 -33.33 1.92 -12.60
N PRO A 150 -33.45 3.24 -12.34
CA PRO A 150 -34.49 3.78 -11.50
C PRO A 150 -35.84 3.27 -12.02
N SER A 151 -36.43 2.32 -11.30
CA SER A 151 -37.75 1.82 -11.65
C SER A 151 -38.66 3.04 -11.60
N LYS A 152 -39.31 3.37 -12.73
CA LYS A 152 -40.26 4.47 -12.81
C LYS A 152 -41.35 4.22 -11.78
N ARG A 153 -41.20 4.79 -10.58
CA ARG A 153 -42.24 4.83 -9.56
C ARG A 153 -43.40 5.58 -10.18
N LYS A 154 -44.43 4.84 -10.61
CA LYS A 154 -45.74 5.41 -10.92
C LYS A 154 -46.26 6.00 -9.61
N SER A 155 -46.13 7.32 -9.50
CA SER A 155 -46.81 8.15 -8.50
C SER A 155 -48.32 7.90 -8.63
N ARG A 156 -48.82 7.01 -7.78
CA ARG A 156 -50.26 6.90 -7.51
C ARG A 156 -50.58 7.85 -6.39
N TRP A 157 -50.95 9.04 -6.82
CA TRP A 157 -51.79 10.00 -6.12
C TRP A 157 -52.97 9.27 -5.48
N LEU A 158 -53.03 9.28 -4.15
CA LEU A 158 -54.25 9.02 -3.40
C LEU A 158 -54.36 10.11 -2.33
N PHE A 159 -55.27 11.04 -2.60
CA PHE A 159 -55.93 11.84 -1.60
C PHE A 159 -56.60 10.96 -0.55
N GLY A 160 -56.63 11.45 0.69
CA GLY A 160 -57.69 11.13 1.63
C GLY A 160 -57.19 10.94 3.06
N GLY A 161 -57.71 11.75 3.98
CA GLY A 161 -57.86 11.32 5.36
C GLY A 161 -57.18 12.18 6.41
N LEU A 162 -57.80 13.34 6.66
CA LEU A 162 -57.68 14.16 7.85
C LEU A 162 -58.01 13.35 9.14
N ALA A 163 -57.17 13.42 10.18
CA ALA A 163 -57.62 13.29 11.56
C ALA A 163 -56.62 13.96 12.53
N VAL A 164 -57.17 14.92 13.26
CA VAL A 164 -56.59 15.77 14.30
C VAL A 164 -56.32 14.97 15.57
N LEU A 165 -55.19 15.20 16.23
CA LEU A 165 -55.13 15.28 17.70
C LEU A 165 -53.90 16.05 18.18
N LEU A 166 -54.20 17.20 18.77
CA LEU A 166 -53.33 18.08 19.54
C LEU A 166 -52.84 17.37 20.80
N LEU A 167 -51.56 17.51 21.13
CA LEU A 167 -51.10 17.65 22.52
C LEU A 167 -49.79 18.44 22.55
N ALA A 168 -49.83 19.50 23.34
CA ALA A 168 -48.76 20.48 23.53
C ALA A 168 -47.61 19.88 24.34
N GLY A 169 -46.37 20.14 23.89
CA GLY A 169 -45.15 19.88 24.63
C GLY A 169 -44.04 20.78 24.10
N ALA A 170 -43.85 21.93 24.73
CA ALA A 170 -42.78 22.86 24.38
C ALA A 170 -41.44 22.29 24.84
N ALA A 171 -40.57 21.95 23.89
CA ALA A 171 -39.13 21.78 24.12
C ALA A 171 -38.41 22.59 23.03
N ALA A 172 -37.68 23.62 23.46
CA ALA A 172 -36.86 24.45 22.59
C ALA A 172 -35.64 23.64 22.11
N VAL A 173 -35.64 23.25 20.84
CA VAL A 173 -34.45 22.74 20.14
C VAL A 173 -33.99 23.82 19.18
N GLY A 174 -32.82 24.41 19.47
CA GLY A 174 -32.16 25.35 18.57
C GLY A 174 -31.70 24.63 17.30
N VAL A 175 -32.32 24.97 16.17
CA VAL A 175 -31.86 24.55 14.84
C VAL A 175 -30.82 25.55 14.37
N VAL A 176 -29.55 25.12 14.35
CA VAL A 176 -28.49 25.85 13.67
C VAL A 176 -28.68 25.67 12.16
N ARG A 177 -29.12 26.74 11.48
CA ARG A 177 -29.06 26.84 10.02
C ARG A 177 -27.63 27.21 9.63
N VAL A 178 -26.93 26.29 8.98
CA VAL A 178 -25.74 26.63 8.20
C VAL A 178 -26.22 26.95 6.78
N THR A 179 -26.27 28.25 6.47
CA THR A 179 -26.41 28.77 5.11
C THR A 179 -25.09 28.58 4.38
N GLY A 180 -25.16 28.03 3.17
CA GLY A 180 -23.99 27.64 2.39
C GLY A 180 -23.27 28.79 1.68
N ASP A 181 -22.21 28.41 0.98
CA ASP A 181 -21.68 29.05 -0.21
C ASP A 181 -20.99 27.97 -1.06
N ASP A 182 -21.57 27.63 -2.21
CA ASP A 182 -20.81 27.07 -3.34
C ASP A 182 -20.43 28.25 -4.23
N PRO A 183 -19.14 28.47 -4.57
CA PRO A 183 -18.74 28.34 -5.98
C PRO A 183 -17.22 28.07 -6.17
N PRO A 184 -16.65 28.01 -7.40
CA PRO A 184 -17.19 27.85 -8.77
C PRO A 184 -16.56 26.65 -9.54
N PRO A 185 -17.02 26.33 -10.78
CA PRO A 185 -16.31 25.41 -11.67
C PRO A 185 -15.19 26.09 -12.51
N ALA A 186 -14.12 25.32 -12.72
CA ALA A 186 -13.11 25.30 -13.79
C ALA A 186 -12.24 26.54 -14.12
N VAL A 187 -10.94 26.28 -14.31
CA VAL A 187 -10.08 27.06 -15.22
C VAL A 187 -9.27 26.10 -16.10
N VAL A 188 -9.56 26.14 -17.40
CA VAL A 188 -8.63 25.81 -18.50
C VAL A 188 -8.12 27.14 -19.04
N THR A 189 -6.81 27.31 -19.19
CA THR A 189 -6.24 28.39 -20.02
C THR A 189 -5.05 27.88 -20.81
N VAL A 190 -5.11 28.13 -22.12
CA VAL A 190 -4.13 27.79 -23.17
C VAL A 190 -3.30 29.03 -23.53
N THR A 191 -1.98 28.82 -23.59
CA THR A 191 -0.87 29.41 -24.40
C THR A 191 -0.76 30.92 -24.71
N ARG A 192 0.47 31.45 -24.56
CA ARG A 192 1.03 32.51 -25.43
C ARG A 192 2.52 32.27 -25.74
N THR A 193 2.89 32.49 -27.00
CA THR A 193 4.22 32.24 -27.63
C THR A 193 5.15 33.45 -27.59
N ALA A 194 6.43 33.26 -27.26
CA ALA A 194 7.66 33.89 -27.82
C ALA A 194 8.90 33.57 -26.94
N PRO A 195 10.14 33.75 -27.45
CA PRO A 195 10.93 32.90 -28.34
C PRO A 195 11.89 31.93 -27.59
N GLU A 196 12.50 31.00 -28.33
CA GLU A 196 13.47 29.99 -27.88
C GLU A 196 14.61 30.54 -27.01
N PRO A 197 15.04 29.74 -26.01
CA PRO A 197 16.29 29.02 -26.20
C PRO A 197 16.13 27.50 -26.06
N THR A 198 16.83 26.80 -26.95
CA THR A 198 16.79 25.36 -27.19
C THR A 198 17.46 24.59 -26.06
N THR A 199 16.66 23.97 -25.18
CA THR A 199 16.87 22.68 -24.47
C THR A 199 15.79 22.51 -23.40
N THR A 200 14.54 22.28 -23.79
CA THR A 200 13.48 21.88 -22.84
C THR A 200 12.42 21.12 -23.60
N GLY A 201 12.03 19.94 -23.11
CA GLY A 201 11.01 19.20 -23.83
C GLY A 201 10.55 17.90 -23.20
N CYS A 202 10.21 17.89 -21.91
CA CYS A 202 9.56 16.73 -21.29
C CYS A 202 8.47 17.11 -20.28
N ALA A 203 7.51 17.96 -20.67
CA ALA A 203 6.30 18.20 -19.88
C ALA A 203 5.18 17.19 -20.14
N THR A 204 5.33 16.32 -21.15
CA THR A 204 4.37 15.24 -21.47
C THR A 204 5.19 13.98 -21.75
N PRO A 205 4.84 12.83 -21.16
CA PRO A 205 5.64 11.60 -21.32
C PRO A 205 5.53 11.10 -22.75
N THR A 206 6.47 11.52 -23.59
CA THR A 206 6.74 10.88 -24.88
C THR A 206 7.87 9.86 -24.70
N PRO A 207 7.99 8.87 -25.59
CA PRO A 207 9.10 7.90 -25.54
C PRO A 207 10.50 8.53 -25.50
N ALA A 208 10.65 9.76 -25.99
CA ALA A 208 11.90 10.53 -25.98
C ALA A 208 12.26 11.13 -24.60
N CYS A 209 11.32 11.13 -23.65
CA CYS A 209 11.49 11.70 -22.31
C CYS A 209 11.86 10.69 -21.23
N LEU A 210 12.06 9.45 -21.64
CA LEU A 210 12.34 8.35 -20.75
C LEU A 210 13.80 7.99 -20.97
N ILE A 211 14.64 8.33 -20.00
CA ILE A 211 16.04 7.91 -19.99
C ILE A 211 16.02 6.38 -19.90
N THR A 212 16.63 5.68 -20.85
CA THR A 212 16.72 4.22 -20.74
C THR A 212 17.78 3.86 -19.71
N PRO A 213 17.73 2.67 -19.09
CA PRO A 213 18.81 2.22 -18.22
C PRO A 213 20.19 2.26 -18.88
N ALA A 214 20.27 2.12 -20.21
CA ALA A 214 21.54 2.25 -20.94
C ALA A 214 22.03 3.71 -20.96
N ASP A 215 21.15 4.66 -21.27
CA ASP A 215 21.49 6.10 -21.30
C ASP A 215 21.86 6.64 -19.91
N LEU A 216 21.28 6.08 -18.85
CA LEU A 216 21.62 6.40 -17.46
C LEU A 216 23.02 5.92 -17.06
N VAL A 217 23.52 4.88 -17.71
CA VAL A 217 24.80 4.21 -17.39
C VAL A 217 25.97 4.78 -18.19
N ASP A 218 25.73 5.37 -19.35
CA ASP A 218 26.82 5.93 -20.18
C ASP A 218 27.57 7.08 -19.50
N ASP A 219 26.92 7.80 -18.56
CA ASP A 219 27.55 8.87 -17.78
C ASP A 219 27.68 8.57 -16.27
N ALA A 220 26.90 7.64 -15.70
CA ALA A 220 26.94 7.35 -14.26
C ALA A 220 27.82 6.13 -13.92
N ALA A 221 28.59 6.23 -12.84
CA ALA A 221 29.25 5.06 -12.26
C ALA A 221 28.22 4.21 -11.51
N ILE A 222 28.17 2.91 -11.80
CA ILE A 222 27.38 1.97 -11.00
C ILE A 222 28.22 1.57 -9.79
N VAL A 223 27.74 1.89 -8.59
CA VAL A 223 28.36 1.53 -7.32
C VAL A 223 27.48 0.48 -6.64
N ILE A 224 28.03 -0.70 -6.37
CA ILE A 224 27.36 -1.77 -5.64
C ILE A 224 28.07 -1.94 -4.31
N ASP A 225 27.35 -1.69 -3.22
CA ASP A 225 27.84 -1.83 -1.84
C ASP A 225 27.11 -3.00 -1.18
N ALA A 226 27.50 -4.20 -1.59
CA ALA A 226 26.97 -5.46 -1.07
C ALA A 226 27.95 -6.61 -1.39
N PRO A 227 28.44 -7.35 -0.39
CA PRO A 227 29.34 -8.47 -0.66
C PRO A 227 28.60 -9.55 -1.46
N ASN A 228 29.19 -9.95 -2.58
CA ASN A 228 28.66 -10.95 -3.52
C ASN A 228 27.41 -10.54 -4.31
N ALA A 229 27.04 -9.26 -4.33
CA ALA A 229 26.06 -8.80 -5.30
C ALA A 229 26.66 -8.77 -6.70
N VAL A 230 25.93 -9.32 -7.66
CA VAL A 230 26.32 -9.36 -9.07
C VAL A 230 25.23 -8.68 -9.87
N MET A 231 25.63 -7.69 -10.68
CA MET A 231 24.74 -7.08 -11.65
C MET A 231 25.19 -7.45 -13.06
N LYS A 232 24.23 -7.83 -13.90
CA LYS A 232 24.47 -8.12 -15.31
C LYS A 232 23.26 -7.75 -16.17
N PRO A 233 23.45 -7.38 -17.43
CA PRO A 233 22.36 -7.38 -18.40
C PRO A 233 21.73 -8.77 -18.46
N ASP A 234 20.40 -8.84 -18.44
CA ASP A 234 19.67 -10.10 -18.54
C ASP A 234 18.46 -9.94 -19.48
N ALA A 235 18.39 -10.78 -20.51
CA ALA A 235 17.27 -10.83 -21.43
C ALA A 235 15.97 -11.26 -20.74
N GLY A 236 16.07 -12.03 -19.65
CA GLY A 236 14.94 -12.36 -18.78
C GLY A 236 14.37 -11.14 -18.06
N CYS A 237 15.15 -10.07 -17.90
CA CYS A 237 14.71 -8.77 -17.36
C CYS A 237 14.28 -7.79 -18.48
N ALA A 238 14.15 -8.24 -19.74
CA ALA A 238 13.91 -7.34 -20.86
C ALA A 238 12.61 -6.53 -20.72
N SER A 239 12.68 -5.28 -21.13
CA SER A 239 11.53 -4.43 -21.41
C SER A 239 11.32 -4.33 -22.92
N ASP A 240 10.25 -3.64 -23.32
CA ASP A 240 9.97 -3.31 -24.73
C ASP A 240 11.11 -2.46 -25.35
N ARG A 241 12.08 -2.02 -24.55
CA ARG A 241 13.24 -1.20 -24.94
C ARG A 241 14.59 -1.91 -24.89
N GLY A 242 14.62 -3.21 -24.59
CA GLY A 242 15.85 -4.00 -24.57
C GLY A 242 16.10 -4.73 -23.25
N ALA A 243 17.30 -5.27 -23.09
CA ALA A 243 17.70 -6.03 -21.91
C ALA A 243 17.65 -5.16 -20.64
N GLY A 244 17.02 -5.67 -19.59
CA GLY A 244 17.05 -5.02 -18.28
C GLY A 244 18.33 -5.36 -17.51
N LEU A 245 18.50 -4.74 -16.35
CA LEU A 245 19.57 -5.06 -15.41
C LEU A 245 19.05 -6.06 -14.38
N ARG A 246 19.70 -7.22 -14.27
CA ARG A 246 19.48 -8.15 -13.19
C ARG A 246 20.52 -7.94 -12.11
N LEU A 247 20.05 -7.69 -10.90
CA LEU A 247 20.85 -7.67 -9.70
C LEU A 247 20.51 -8.92 -8.89
N THR A 248 21.51 -9.69 -8.49
CA THR A 248 21.37 -10.85 -7.59
C THR A 248 22.29 -10.68 -6.41
N TRP A 249 21.85 -11.02 -5.19
CA TRP A 249 22.66 -10.89 -3.98
C TRP A 249 22.49 -12.09 -3.04
N ALA A 250 23.43 -12.22 -2.09
CA ALA A 250 23.35 -13.19 -0.99
C ALA A 250 22.44 -12.68 0.14
N LYS A 251 22.23 -13.45 1.22
CA LYS A 251 21.39 -13.07 2.38
C LYS A 251 21.97 -11.95 3.27
N VAL A 252 22.45 -10.87 2.66
CA VAL A 252 23.05 -9.70 3.30
C VAL A 252 22.36 -8.45 2.78
N ALA A 253 22.22 -7.46 3.67
CA ALA A 253 21.76 -6.13 3.27
C ALA A 253 22.78 -5.49 2.32
N GLY A 254 22.31 -4.58 1.49
CA GLY A 254 23.16 -3.96 0.50
C GLY A 254 22.50 -2.80 -0.22
N SER A 255 23.29 -2.15 -1.08
CA SER A 255 22.76 -1.11 -1.96
C SER A 255 23.39 -1.12 -3.34
N MET A 256 22.65 -0.59 -4.30
CA MET A 256 23.10 -0.33 -5.66
C MET A 256 22.77 1.11 -5.97
N ARG A 257 23.75 1.89 -6.42
CA ARG A 257 23.59 3.32 -6.72
C ARG A 257 24.15 3.62 -8.11
N LEU A 258 23.46 4.50 -8.82
CA LEU A 258 23.96 5.24 -9.95
C LEU A 258 24.56 6.53 -9.38
N ASP A 259 25.85 6.76 -9.64
CA ASP A 259 26.65 7.81 -9.04
C ASP A 259 27.28 8.70 -10.11
N TRP A 260 26.90 9.98 -10.11
CA TRP A 260 27.37 10.97 -11.06
C TRP A 260 28.62 11.72 -10.58
N SER A 261 29.18 11.41 -9.41
CA SER A 261 30.34 12.12 -8.85
C SER A 261 31.59 12.12 -9.74
N ARG A 262 31.64 11.23 -10.74
CA ARG A 262 32.74 11.13 -11.72
C ARG A 262 32.45 11.82 -13.06
N THR A 263 31.25 12.33 -13.29
CA THR A 263 30.98 13.15 -14.47
C THR A 263 31.65 14.51 -14.34
N SER A 264 31.72 15.27 -15.45
CA SER A 264 32.22 16.64 -15.42
C SER A 264 31.41 17.57 -14.51
N GLU A 265 30.12 17.29 -14.34
CA GLU A 265 29.22 18.08 -13.49
C GLU A 265 29.19 17.55 -12.05
N GLY A 266 29.47 16.26 -11.84
CA GLY A 266 29.48 15.62 -10.51
C GLY A 266 28.08 15.34 -9.94
N HIS A 267 27.01 15.72 -10.66
CA HIS A 267 25.61 15.62 -10.25
C HIS A 267 24.67 15.72 -11.46
N VAL A 268 23.35 15.61 -11.20
CA VAL A 268 22.26 15.87 -12.15
C VAL A 268 21.21 16.79 -11.51
N ASP A 269 20.64 17.72 -12.30
CA ASP A 269 19.53 18.59 -11.89
C ASP A 269 18.18 17.92 -12.19
N LEU A 270 17.42 17.63 -11.13
CA LEU A 270 16.08 17.06 -11.14
C LEU A 270 14.99 18.04 -10.67
N THR A 271 15.27 19.33 -10.55
CA THR A 271 14.32 20.36 -10.06
C THR A 271 13.05 20.41 -10.90
N GLY A 272 13.17 20.18 -12.22
CA GLY A 272 12.04 20.08 -13.15
C GLY A 272 11.52 18.66 -13.37
N ARG A 273 12.08 17.65 -12.68
CA ARG A 273 11.78 16.22 -12.84
C ARG A 273 11.68 15.52 -11.49
N ALA A 274 10.88 16.09 -10.59
CA ALA A 274 10.82 15.67 -9.21
C ALA A 274 10.12 14.31 -9.01
N ARG A 275 9.66 13.63 -10.06
CA ARG A 275 9.02 12.32 -9.95
C ARG A 275 9.89 11.23 -10.54
N ALA A 276 10.37 10.31 -9.70
CA ALA A 276 11.06 9.11 -10.13
C ALA A 276 10.05 7.98 -10.37
N GLU A 277 10.11 7.34 -11.54
CA GLU A 277 9.33 6.16 -11.89
C GLU A 277 10.27 4.98 -12.11
N LEU A 278 10.15 3.94 -11.28
CA LEU A 278 10.99 2.76 -11.37
C LEU A 278 10.14 1.56 -11.77
N SER A 279 10.61 0.77 -12.74
CA SER A 279 9.95 -0.47 -13.12
C SER A 279 10.81 -1.67 -12.74
N ILE A 280 10.38 -2.40 -11.70
CA ILE A 280 11.14 -3.46 -11.04
C ILE A 280 10.35 -4.76 -11.05
N ARG A 281 11.02 -5.90 -11.23
CA ARG A 281 10.47 -7.23 -10.96
C ARG A 281 11.37 -7.91 -9.93
N THR A 282 10.80 -8.40 -8.84
CA THR A 282 11.56 -9.10 -7.79
C THR A 282 11.65 -10.58 -8.10
N GLU A 283 12.73 -11.21 -7.63
CA GLU A 283 13.00 -12.64 -7.73
C GLU A 283 13.45 -13.13 -6.35
N GLY A 284 12.77 -14.12 -5.76
CA GLY A 284 13.22 -14.72 -4.49
C GLY A 284 12.95 -13.89 -3.22
N GLY A 285 11.80 -13.20 -3.14
CA GLY A 285 11.24 -12.64 -1.89
C GLY A 285 12.11 -11.58 -1.22
N VAL A 286 11.85 -10.31 -1.55
CA VAL A 286 12.49 -9.15 -0.91
C VAL A 286 11.39 -8.38 -0.19
N ASP A 287 11.45 -8.28 1.14
CA ASP A 287 10.40 -7.67 1.97
C ASP A 287 10.23 -6.16 1.74
N GLY A 288 11.25 -5.50 1.19
CA GLY A 288 11.18 -4.10 0.85
C GLY A 288 12.40 -3.64 0.06
N LEU A 289 12.23 -2.57 -0.70
CA LEU A 289 13.33 -1.78 -1.22
C LEU A 289 13.21 -0.38 -0.67
N GLU A 290 14.32 0.32 -0.58
CA GLU A 290 14.33 1.74 -0.31
C GLU A 290 14.94 2.44 -1.50
N LEU A 291 14.19 3.37 -2.10
CA LEU A 291 14.77 4.34 -3.02
C LEU A 291 15.59 5.32 -2.19
N VAL A 292 16.89 5.39 -2.45
CA VAL A 292 17.82 6.29 -1.78
C VAL A 292 18.31 7.31 -2.80
N VAL A 293 18.21 8.59 -2.44
CA VAL A 293 18.69 9.71 -3.25
C VAL A 293 19.62 10.55 -2.39
N ALA A 294 20.81 10.86 -2.89
CA ALA A 294 21.78 11.70 -2.20
C ALA A 294 22.18 12.89 -3.06
N ASP A 295 22.31 14.06 -2.44
CA ASP A 295 22.79 15.28 -3.10
C ASP A 295 24.30 15.50 -2.87
N THR A 296 24.85 16.52 -3.53
CA THR A 296 26.28 16.90 -3.40
C THR A 296 26.63 17.47 -2.02
N LYS A 297 25.64 17.94 -1.25
CA LYS A 297 25.81 18.47 0.11
C LYS A 297 25.88 17.36 1.15
N GLY A 298 25.65 16.11 0.74
CA GLY A 298 25.68 14.94 1.61
C GLY A 298 24.37 14.66 2.31
N HIS A 299 23.28 15.35 1.93
CA HIS A 299 21.95 14.95 2.39
C HIS A 299 21.53 13.66 1.69
N GLU A 300 20.92 12.75 2.44
CA GLU A 300 20.38 11.49 1.93
C GLU A 300 18.89 11.42 2.29
N GLY A 301 18.05 11.33 1.25
CA GLY A 301 16.64 11.05 1.36
C GLY A 301 16.36 9.59 1.03
N ALA A 302 15.59 8.90 1.85
CA ALA A 302 15.16 7.53 1.58
C ALA A 302 13.64 7.43 1.61
N LYS A 303 13.08 6.67 0.65
CA LYS A 303 11.68 6.29 0.64
C LYS A 303 11.56 4.79 0.55
N VAL A 304 10.92 4.18 1.54
CA VAL A 304 10.52 2.77 1.46
C VAL A 304 9.57 2.61 0.27
N VAL A 305 9.99 1.72 -0.61
CA VAL A 305 9.23 1.19 -1.71
C VAL A 305 8.65 -0.14 -1.23
N PRO A 306 7.34 -0.19 -0.95
CA PRO A 306 6.69 -1.44 -0.62
C PRO A 306 6.75 -2.33 -1.85
N LEU A 307 7.56 -3.38 -1.76
CA LEU A 307 7.50 -4.50 -2.70
C LEU A 307 6.41 -5.41 -2.19
N ALA A 308 5.16 -5.11 -2.53
CA ALA A 308 4.11 -6.08 -2.27
C ALA A 308 4.52 -7.43 -2.91
N ALA A 309 4.26 -8.54 -2.22
CA ALA A 309 4.75 -9.89 -2.48
C ALA A 309 4.23 -10.49 -3.82
N PHE A 310 4.51 -9.82 -4.93
CA PHE A 310 3.96 -10.15 -6.23
C PHE A 310 4.99 -10.81 -7.12
N THR A 311 4.54 -11.85 -7.82
CA THR A 311 5.19 -12.36 -9.02
C THR A 311 4.83 -11.45 -10.20
N GLY A 312 5.68 -10.46 -10.53
CA GLY A 312 5.43 -9.62 -11.70
C GLY A 312 6.28 -8.33 -11.78
N ARG A 313 6.20 -7.65 -12.93
CA ARG A 313 6.76 -6.31 -13.11
C ARG A 313 5.85 -5.30 -12.38
N GLN A 314 6.44 -4.48 -11.54
CA GLN A 314 5.80 -3.35 -10.87
C GLN A 314 6.39 -2.05 -11.38
N THR A 315 5.55 -1.04 -11.51
CA THR A 315 6.00 0.33 -11.76
C THR A 315 5.61 1.18 -10.55
N MET A 316 6.62 1.69 -9.86
CA MET A 316 6.47 2.57 -8.70
C MET A 316 6.75 4.00 -9.12
N THR A 317 6.03 4.93 -8.51
CA THR A 317 6.24 6.36 -8.69
C THR A 317 6.56 6.97 -7.32
N VAL A 318 7.71 7.62 -7.21
CA VAL A 318 8.17 8.31 -6.00
C VAL A 318 8.28 9.80 -6.30
N ASP A 319 7.58 10.60 -5.51
CA ASP A 319 7.77 12.04 -5.49
C ASP A 319 9.01 12.36 -4.66
N LEU A 320 10.05 12.90 -5.30
CA LEU A 320 11.32 13.23 -4.68
C LEU A 320 11.23 14.49 -3.82
N THR A 321 10.21 15.34 -4.02
CA THR A 321 10.03 16.55 -3.19
C THR A 321 9.66 16.25 -1.75
N VAL A 322 9.16 15.03 -1.48
CA VAL A 322 8.81 14.59 -0.12
C VAL A 322 10.02 14.11 0.67
N LEU A 323 11.19 13.99 0.03
CA LEU A 323 12.42 13.58 0.69
C LEU A 323 13.02 14.77 1.44
N PRO A 324 13.10 14.72 2.78
CA PRO A 324 13.50 15.88 3.58
C PRO A 324 14.94 16.28 3.30
N ASN A 325 15.17 17.59 3.20
CA ASN A 325 16.50 18.21 3.02
C ASN A 325 17.22 17.86 1.71
N LEU A 326 16.55 17.23 0.75
CA LEU A 326 17.16 16.87 -0.52
C LEU A 326 17.21 18.07 -1.48
N ASP A 327 18.40 18.41 -1.98
CA ASP A 327 18.57 19.40 -3.03
C ASP A 327 18.47 18.76 -4.42
N LEU A 328 17.29 18.87 -5.04
CA LEU A 328 17.04 18.30 -6.37
C LEU A 328 17.87 18.94 -7.48
N ALA A 329 18.44 20.14 -7.27
CA ALA A 329 19.31 20.77 -8.27
C ALA A 329 20.71 20.14 -8.30
N SER A 330 21.07 19.33 -7.30
CA SER A 330 22.41 18.76 -7.17
C SER A 330 22.43 17.29 -6.75
N VAL A 331 21.57 16.47 -7.37
CA VAL A 331 21.50 15.04 -7.06
C VAL A 331 22.79 14.34 -7.51
N ARG A 332 23.54 13.81 -6.56
CA ARG A 332 24.82 13.12 -6.79
C ARG A 332 24.63 11.63 -7.07
N SER A 333 23.67 10.99 -6.41
CA SER A 333 23.40 9.57 -6.64
C SER A 333 21.96 9.18 -6.36
N ILE A 334 21.50 8.16 -7.08
CA ILE A 334 20.19 7.52 -6.92
C ILE A 334 20.39 6.02 -6.91
N GLY A 335 19.77 5.34 -5.97
CA GLY A 335 19.93 3.91 -5.83
C GLY A 335 18.79 3.21 -5.13
N LEU A 336 18.93 1.89 -5.08
CA LEU A 336 18.08 1.00 -4.33
C LEU A 336 18.89 0.41 -3.18
N ARG A 337 18.36 0.50 -1.97
CA ARG A 337 18.87 -0.21 -0.79
C ARG A 337 17.90 -1.34 -0.47
N TRP A 338 18.43 -2.50 -0.15
CA TRP A 338 17.62 -3.64 0.29
C TRP A 338 18.02 -4.07 1.70
N PRO A 339 17.04 -4.46 2.53
CA PRO A 339 17.30 -5.13 3.79
C PRO A 339 17.84 -6.53 3.52
N GLN A 340 18.25 -7.23 4.58
CA GLN A 340 18.80 -8.57 4.48
C GLN A 340 17.85 -9.51 3.70
N GLY A 341 18.34 -10.09 2.60
CA GLY A 341 17.54 -11.01 1.77
C GLY A 341 17.18 -12.31 2.50
N HIS A 342 16.05 -12.92 2.12
CA HIS A 342 15.51 -14.11 2.79
C HIS A 342 16.18 -15.40 2.30
N GLU A 343 16.56 -15.44 1.03
CA GLU A 343 17.03 -16.64 0.33
C GLU A 343 18.35 -16.38 -0.41
N GLU A 344 19.13 -17.45 -0.63
CA GLU A 344 20.29 -17.34 -1.53
C GLU A 344 19.77 -17.24 -2.96
N GLY A 345 20.23 -16.23 -3.70
CA GLY A 345 19.76 -15.99 -5.07
C GLY A 345 18.54 -15.07 -5.18
N SER A 346 18.16 -14.37 -4.10
CA SER A 346 17.26 -13.22 -4.22
C SER A 346 17.84 -12.20 -5.21
N GLY A 347 16.95 -11.60 -5.99
CA GLY A 347 17.32 -10.69 -7.07
C GLY A 347 16.23 -9.70 -7.40
N ILE A 348 16.61 -8.64 -8.13
CA ILE A 348 15.69 -7.73 -8.80
C ILE A 348 16.08 -7.60 -10.26
N CYS A 349 15.07 -7.55 -11.12
CA CYS A 349 15.17 -7.06 -12.48
C CYS A 349 14.75 -5.59 -12.49
N LEU A 350 15.71 -4.69 -12.65
CA LEU A 350 15.45 -3.29 -12.94
C LEU A 350 15.28 -3.12 -14.45
N THR A 351 14.06 -2.76 -14.86
CA THR A 351 13.69 -2.73 -16.29
C THR A 351 13.66 -1.33 -16.86
N SER A 352 13.34 -0.31 -16.03
CA SER A 352 13.48 1.10 -16.39
C SER A 352 13.55 2.00 -15.16
N VAL A 353 14.22 3.14 -15.28
CA VAL A 353 14.14 4.27 -14.34
C VAL A 353 13.87 5.52 -15.17
N ALA A 354 12.86 6.30 -14.80
CA ALA A 354 12.53 7.53 -15.48
C ALA A 354 12.33 8.67 -14.48
N PHE A 355 12.72 9.88 -14.88
CA PHE A 355 12.48 11.10 -14.11
C PHE A 355 11.53 12.00 -14.88
N ARG A 356 10.43 12.41 -14.24
CA ARG A 356 9.34 13.18 -14.83
C ARG A 356 9.04 14.46 -14.08
#